data_AF-E7RXD7-F1
#
_entry.id   AF-E7RXD7-F1
#
_cell.length_a   1.000
_cell.length_b   1.000
_cell.length_c   1.000
_cell.angle_alpha   90.00
_cell.angle_beta   90.00
_cell.angle_gamma   90.00
#
_symmetry.space_group_name_H-M   'P 1'
#
loop_
_entity.id
_entity.type
_entity.pdbx_description
1 polymer ?
#
loop_
_entity_poly.entity_id
_entity_poly.type
_entity_poly.pdbx_seq_one_letter_code
_entity_poly.pdbx_strand_id
1 'polypeptide(L)'
;MTTAHLRYTIKGFLNIGFLMGALWRGLGEPGRQFLARPGVRVPVLRHRLVFGDISMVVVRLSRGGSKKRPFYNIVVTDKRNRRDGSFIERLGFYNPVASEKDQQSLRLDLARVQHWVSQGAQLSPSVARLAKKVEQQPAAA
;
A
#
# COMPACT_ATOMS: atom_id res chain seq x y z
N MET A 1 -3.93 44.27 36.70
CA MET A 1 -3.45 44.47 38.08
C MET A 1 -3.34 43.09 38.71
N THR A 2 -2.12 42.52 38.66
CA THR A 2 -1.31 42.05 39.81
C THR A 2 -1.72 40.63 40.25
N THR A 3 -0.90 39.60 40.42
CA THR A 3 0.53 39.43 40.78
C THR A 3 0.85 37.93 40.56
N ALA A 4 1.83 37.60 39.72
CA ALA A 4 3.15 37.05 40.06
C ALA A 4 3.20 35.61 40.63
N HIS A 5 3.93 34.76 39.89
CA HIS A 5 4.95 33.81 40.32
C HIS A 5 4.60 32.70 41.32
N LEU A 6 4.83 31.45 40.89
CA LEU A 6 5.75 30.57 41.61
C LEU A 6 6.42 29.55 40.66
N ARG A 7 7.75 29.63 40.62
CA ARG A 7 8.66 28.65 40.03
C ARG A 7 8.96 27.61 41.11
N TYR A 8 8.93 26.32 40.77
CA TYR A 8 9.65 25.31 41.55
C TYR A 8 10.61 24.55 40.63
N THR A 9 11.87 24.95 40.76
CA THR A 9 13.07 24.17 40.43
C THR A 9 13.34 23.25 41.63
N ILE A 10 14.09 22.16 41.39
CA ILE A 10 15.21 21.65 42.22
C ILE A 10 15.15 20.12 42.52
N LYS A 11 16.17 19.41 41.98
CA LYS A 11 16.98 18.26 42.47
C LYS A 11 16.51 16.80 42.43
N GLY A 12 17.45 15.99 41.90
CA GLY A 12 17.68 14.56 42.19
C GLY A 12 18.42 13.89 41.02
N PHE A 13 19.69 14.19 40.72
CA PHE A 13 20.92 13.58 41.27
C PHE A 13 20.90 12.05 41.52
N LEU A 14 21.58 11.33 40.61
CA LEU A 14 22.70 10.37 40.85
C LEU A 14 22.43 8.92 41.32
N ASN A 15 22.79 7.94 40.47
CA ASN A 15 23.71 6.80 40.73
C ASN A 15 23.66 5.83 39.52
N ILE A 16 24.69 5.72 38.67
CA ILE A 16 25.94 4.95 38.83
C ILE A 16 25.68 3.52 39.34
N GLY A 17 25.72 2.57 38.41
CA GLY A 17 25.66 1.13 38.64
C GLY A 17 26.39 0.39 37.51
N PHE A 18 27.62 0.82 37.23
CA PHE A 18 28.60 0.11 36.40
C PHE A 18 29.70 -0.40 37.36
N LEU A 19 30.16 -1.64 37.13
CA LEU A 19 31.08 -2.44 37.95
C LEU A 19 30.49 -3.08 39.22
N MET A 20 30.14 -4.37 39.14
CA MET A 20 30.62 -5.45 40.01
C MET A 20 29.73 -6.71 39.86
N GLY A 21 30.13 -7.65 39.01
CA GLY A 21 29.44 -8.93 38.89
C GLY A 21 30.15 -9.97 38.02
N ALA A 22 31.46 -9.78 37.78
CA ALA A 22 32.32 -10.77 37.14
C ALA A 22 32.92 -11.69 38.22
N LEU A 23 32.08 -12.51 38.86
CA LEU A 23 32.54 -13.64 39.69
C LEU A 23 31.40 -14.65 39.94
N TRP A 24 30.95 -15.35 38.90
CA TRP A 24 30.46 -16.71 39.09
C TRP A 24 30.78 -17.56 37.86
N ARG A 25 31.90 -18.27 37.99
CA ARG A 25 32.42 -19.25 37.05
C ARG A 25 32.02 -20.62 37.61
N GLY A 26 31.36 -21.44 36.80
CA GLY A 26 31.39 -22.90 36.94
C GLY A 26 30.25 -23.55 37.72
N LEU A 27 29.36 -24.23 37.03
CA LEU A 27 29.37 -25.70 36.95
C LEU A 27 28.41 -26.15 35.83
N GLY A 28 28.93 -26.86 34.82
CA GLY A 28 28.10 -27.63 33.87
C GLY A 28 28.52 -27.54 32.40
N GLU A 29 29.59 -28.23 32.01
CA GLU A 29 29.87 -28.66 30.62
C GLU A 29 29.56 -30.18 30.55
N PRO A 30 29.02 -30.77 29.46
CA PRO A 30 29.79 -30.88 28.23
C PRO A 30 29.01 -30.95 26.89
N GLY A 31 29.64 -30.41 25.83
CA GLY A 31 29.84 -31.23 24.63
C GLY A 31 28.73 -31.31 23.58
N ARG A 32 28.37 -30.18 22.95
CA ARG A 32 28.00 -30.19 21.53
C ARG A 32 28.44 -28.88 20.86
N GLN A 33 29.63 -28.93 20.27
CA GLN A 33 30.10 -27.91 19.34
C GLN A 33 29.24 -27.95 18.08
N PHE A 34 28.08 -27.29 18.11
CA PHE A 34 27.44 -26.83 16.88
C PHE A 34 28.24 -25.61 16.40
N LEU A 35 29.18 -25.84 15.48
CA LEU A 35 29.76 -24.78 14.68
C LEU A 35 28.64 -24.07 13.90
N ALA A 36 28.11 -22.98 14.46
CA ALA A 36 27.33 -22.02 13.70
C ALA A 36 28.25 -21.45 12.62
N ARG A 37 27.98 -21.78 11.35
CA ARG A 37 28.65 -21.14 10.20
C ARG A 37 28.05 -19.74 10.06
N PRO A 38 28.78 -18.65 10.32
CA PRO A 38 28.26 -17.31 10.05
C PRO A 38 28.29 -17.09 8.54
N GLY A 39 27.15 -16.78 7.91
CA GLY A 39 27.13 -16.27 6.53
C GLY A 39 25.98 -16.71 5.62
N VAL A 40 25.12 -17.66 6.02
CA VAL A 40 24.00 -18.05 5.17
C VAL A 40 22.81 -17.13 5.43
N ARG A 41 22.71 -16.05 4.64
CA ARG A 41 21.45 -15.31 4.49
C ARG A 41 20.45 -16.25 3.80
N VAL A 42 19.61 -16.91 4.59
CA VAL A 42 18.43 -17.58 4.06
C VAL A 42 17.50 -16.52 3.47
N PRO A 43 17.19 -16.55 2.17
CA PRO A 43 16.13 -15.70 1.64
C PRO A 43 14.84 -16.21 2.27
N VAL A 44 14.28 -15.44 3.21
CA VAL A 44 12.91 -15.61 3.66
C VAL A 44 12.02 -15.37 2.45
N LEU A 45 11.72 -16.45 1.73
CA LEU A 45 10.77 -16.47 0.64
C LEU A 45 9.41 -16.13 1.28
N ARG A 46 9.08 -14.84 1.36
CA ARG A 46 7.71 -14.40 1.62
C ARG A 46 6.90 -14.92 0.44
N HIS A 47 6.38 -16.12 0.60
CA HIS A 47 5.34 -16.65 -0.24
C HIS A 47 4.13 -15.75 0.00
N ARG A 48 4.04 -14.64 -0.73
CA ARG A 48 2.82 -13.87 -0.87
C ARG A 48 1.87 -14.81 -1.60
N LEU A 49 1.11 -15.57 -0.81
CA LEU A 49 -0.03 -16.34 -1.29
C LEU A 49 -0.90 -15.37 -2.09
N VAL A 50 -0.78 -15.43 -3.41
CA VAL A 50 -1.70 -14.78 -4.32
C VAL A 50 -2.92 -15.69 -4.27
N PHE A 51 -3.77 -15.49 -3.25
CA PHE A 51 -5.10 -16.07 -3.24
C PHE A 51 -5.72 -15.70 -4.60
N GLY A 52 -5.93 -16.71 -5.45
CA GLY A 52 -6.44 -16.49 -6.79
C GLY A 52 -7.73 -15.68 -6.72
N ASP A 53 -7.80 -14.60 -7.50
CA ASP A 53 -8.93 -13.66 -7.52
C ASP A 53 -10.26 -14.40 -7.78
N ILE A 54 -10.97 -14.73 -6.69
CA ILE A 54 -12.28 -15.39 -6.69
C ILE A 54 -13.44 -14.40 -6.89
N SER A 55 -13.16 -13.10 -6.98
CA SER A 55 -14.18 -12.08 -7.25
C SER A 55 -14.76 -12.23 -8.65
N MET A 56 -16.08 -12.42 -8.74
CA MET A 56 -16.79 -12.45 -10.02
C MET A 56 -16.90 -11.06 -10.65
N VAL A 57 -17.02 -10.00 -9.85
CA VAL A 57 -17.05 -8.61 -10.34
C VAL A 57 -15.67 -7.97 -10.20
N VAL A 58 -15.20 -7.35 -11.28
CA VAL A 58 -13.90 -6.69 -11.35
C VAL A 58 -14.02 -5.30 -11.96
N VAL A 59 -13.21 -4.37 -11.45
CA VAL A 59 -13.02 -3.06 -12.06
C VAL A 59 -11.73 -3.08 -12.87
N ARG A 60 -11.89 -2.97 -14.19
CA ARG A 60 -10.79 -3.12 -15.15
C ARG A 60 -10.78 -2.04 -16.21
N LEU A 61 -9.66 -1.94 -16.90
CA LEU A 61 -9.52 -1.10 -18.09
C LEU A 61 -10.05 -1.86 -19.32
N SER A 62 -11.06 -1.31 -19.97
CA SER A 62 -11.46 -1.73 -21.31
C SER A 62 -10.76 -0.84 -22.33
N ARG A 63 -10.17 -1.46 -23.36
CA ARG A 63 -9.44 -0.75 -24.40
C ARG A 63 -10.39 -0.34 -25.51
N GLY A 64 -10.44 0.95 -25.78
CA GLY A 64 -11.03 1.54 -26.97
C GLY A 64 -10.01 2.36 -27.76
N GLY A 65 -10.55 3.13 -28.71
CA GLY A 65 -9.80 4.02 -29.58
C GLY A 65 -9.30 3.38 -30.86
N SER A 66 -8.62 4.19 -31.66
CA SER A 66 -8.13 3.81 -32.99
C SER A 66 -6.67 3.34 -32.94
N LYS A 67 -6.17 2.81 -34.07
CA LYS A 67 -4.75 2.47 -34.23
C LYS A 67 -3.88 3.67 -33.86
N LYS A 68 -2.84 3.43 -33.04
CA LYS A 68 -1.92 4.44 -32.48
C LYS A 68 -2.55 5.52 -31.58
N ARG A 69 -3.82 5.36 -31.19
CA ARG A 69 -4.53 6.27 -30.26
C ARG A 69 -5.26 5.46 -29.18
N PRO A 70 -4.53 4.87 -28.21
CA PRO A 70 -5.15 4.09 -27.15
C PRO A 70 -6.02 4.98 -26.25
N PHE A 71 -7.24 4.53 -25.99
CA PHE A 71 -8.15 5.14 -25.02
C PHE A 71 -8.68 4.04 -24.10
N TYR A 72 -8.74 4.28 -22.80
CA TYR A 72 -9.20 3.27 -21.84
C TYR A 72 -10.44 3.74 -21.10
N ASN A 73 -11.46 2.90 -21.05
CA ASN A 73 -12.61 3.10 -20.16
C ASN A 73 -12.37 2.33 -18.87
N ILE A 74 -12.69 2.94 -17.73
CA ILE A 74 -12.68 2.28 -16.42
C ILE A 74 -14.09 1.74 -16.20
N VAL A 75 -14.23 0.41 -16.22
CA VAL A 75 -15.53 -0.26 -16.23
C VAL A 75 -15.61 -1.32 -15.14
N VAL A 76 -16.81 -1.49 -14.59
CA VAL A 76 -17.18 -2.59 -13.70
C VAL A 76 -17.83 -3.68 -14.53
N THR A 77 -17.33 -4.90 -14.45
CA THR A 77 -17.83 -6.02 -15.26
C THR A 77 -17.54 -7.35 -14.59
N ASP A 78 -18.21 -8.40 -15.05
CA ASP A 78 -17.87 -9.76 -14.64
C ASP A 78 -16.51 -10.16 -15.22
N LYS A 79 -15.68 -10.83 -14.42
CA LYS A 79 -14.34 -11.33 -14.78
C LYS A 79 -14.36 -12.19 -16.05
N ARG A 80 -15.43 -12.97 -16.25
CA ARG A 80 -15.60 -13.90 -17.37
C ARG A 80 -15.81 -13.19 -18.70
N ASN A 81 -16.20 -11.91 -18.66
CA ASN A 81 -16.57 -11.21 -19.87
C ASN A 81 -15.35 -10.77 -20.69
N ARG A 82 -15.51 -10.67 -22.02
CA ARG A 82 -14.47 -10.18 -22.95
C ARG A 82 -13.99 -8.78 -22.54
N ARG A 83 -12.69 -8.49 -22.73
CA ARG A 83 -12.05 -7.22 -22.32
C ARG A 83 -12.86 -5.96 -22.69
N ASP A 84 -13.39 -5.93 -23.91
CA ASP A 84 -14.12 -4.81 -24.50
C ASP A 84 -15.60 -5.15 -24.75
N GLY A 85 -16.12 -6.14 -23.99
CA GLY A 85 -17.52 -6.58 -24.06
C GLY A 85 -18.44 -5.79 -23.12
N SER A 86 -19.58 -6.42 -22.77
CA SER A 86 -20.58 -5.84 -21.86
C SER A 86 -19.99 -5.44 -20.49
N PHE A 87 -20.56 -4.41 -19.88
CA PHE A 87 -20.18 -3.95 -18.56
C PHE A 87 -21.43 -3.54 -17.78
N ILE A 88 -21.33 -3.58 -16.47
CA ILE A 88 -22.41 -3.19 -15.55
C ILE A 88 -22.48 -1.66 -15.49
N GLU A 89 -21.32 -1.02 -15.27
CA GLU A 89 -21.23 0.43 -15.10
C GLU A 89 -19.88 0.96 -15.60
N ARG A 90 -19.87 2.17 -16.17
CA ARG A 90 -18.65 2.91 -16.51
C ARG A 90 -18.38 3.96 -15.44
N LEU A 91 -17.25 3.82 -14.74
CA LEU A 91 -16.83 4.71 -13.65
C LEU A 91 -16.00 5.91 -14.14
N GLY A 92 -15.47 5.83 -15.35
CA GLY A 92 -14.58 6.85 -15.86
C GLY A 92 -13.81 6.46 -17.11
N PHE A 93 -12.78 7.24 -17.42
CA PHE A 93 -11.88 7.01 -18.54
C PHE A 93 -10.45 7.45 -18.22
N TYR A 94 -9.52 6.88 -18.97
CA TYR A 94 -8.09 7.14 -18.89
C TYR A 94 -7.50 7.23 -20.31
N ASN A 95 -6.85 8.34 -20.60
CA ASN A 95 -6.14 8.58 -21.85
C ASN A 95 -4.64 8.79 -21.57
N PRO A 96 -3.76 7.83 -21.90
CA PRO A 96 -2.32 7.96 -21.67
C PRO A 96 -1.62 8.90 -22.66
N VAL A 97 -2.28 9.26 -23.77
CA VAL A 97 -1.71 10.11 -24.84
C VAL A 97 -2.03 11.59 -24.61
N ALA A 98 -3.00 11.88 -23.74
CA ALA A 98 -3.28 13.25 -23.34
C ALA A 98 -2.01 13.85 -22.71
N SER A 99 -1.63 15.03 -23.20
CA SER A 99 -0.43 15.71 -22.68
C SER A 99 -0.64 16.01 -21.20
N GLU A 100 0.41 16.06 -20.40
CA GLU A 100 0.31 16.37 -18.95
C GLU A 100 -0.37 17.71 -18.65
N LYS A 101 -0.47 18.60 -19.66
CA LYS A 101 -1.19 19.88 -19.62
C LYS A 101 -2.70 19.76 -19.77
N ASP A 102 -3.19 18.68 -20.38
CA ASP A 102 -4.63 18.44 -20.54
C ASP A 102 -5.16 17.85 -19.23
N GLN A 103 -5.78 18.69 -18.40
CA GLN A 103 -6.41 18.34 -17.11
C GLN A 103 -7.48 17.24 -17.19
N GLN A 104 -7.82 16.76 -18.39
CA GLN A 104 -8.82 15.72 -18.65
C GLN A 104 -8.22 14.35 -18.98
N SER A 105 -6.91 14.13 -18.79
CA SER A 105 -6.26 12.83 -19.08
C SER A 105 -6.84 11.64 -18.31
N LEU A 106 -7.42 11.89 -17.13
CA LEU A 106 -8.02 10.88 -16.26
C LEU A 106 -9.26 11.46 -15.57
N ARG A 107 -10.41 10.81 -15.75
CA ARG A 107 -11.63 11.11 -15.00
C ARG A 107 -12.11 9.82 -14.35
N LEU A 108 -12.26 9.85 -13.04
CA LEU A 108 -12.72 8.71 -12.25
C LEU A 108 -13.66 9.20 -11.16
N ASP A 109 -14.85 8.58 -11.08
CA ASP A 109 -15.75 8.78 -9.96
C ASP A 109 -15.31 7.92 -8.77
N LEU A 110 -14.64 8.53 -7.80
CA LEU A 110 -14.13 7.83 -6.61
C LEU A 110 -15.25 7.30 -5.72
N ALA A 111 -16.39 7.99 -5.63
CA ALA A 111 -17.51 7.57 -4.79
C ALA A 111 -18.11 6.25 -5.32
N ARG A 112 -18.26 6.14 -6.65
CA ARG A 112 -18.73 4.90 -7.28
C ARG A 112 -17.70 3.77 -7.19
N VAL A 113 -16.40 4.07 -7.33
CA VAL A 113 -15.34 3.08 -7.12
C VAL A 113 -15.41 2.50 -5.70
N GLN A 114 -15.49 3.36 -4.68
CA GLN A 114 -15.58 2.93 -3.28
C GLN A 114 -16.82 2.09 -3.00
N HIS A 115 -17.96 2.45 -3.59
CA HIS A 115 -19.18 1.65 -3.52
C HIS A 115 -18.96 0.24 -4.07
N TRP A 116 -18.37 0.09 -5.26
CA TRP A 116 -18.14 -1.25 -5.82
C TRP A 116 -17.10 -2.05 -5.03
N VAL A 117 -16.07 -1.40 -4.50
CA VAL A 117 -15.09 -2.04 -3.62
C VAL A 117 -15.74 -2.54 -2.34
N SER A 118 -16.67 -1.78 -1.74
CA SER A 118 -17.40 -2.24 -0.55
C SER A 118 -18.35 -3.41 -0.83
N GLN A 119 -18.84 -3.53 -2.06
CA GLN A 119 -19.59 -4.70 -2.55
C GLN A 119 -18.69 -5.91 -2.90
N GLY A 120 -17.37 -5.82 -2.71
CA GLY A 120 -16.43 -6.90 -2.98
C GLY A 120 -15.90 -6.96 -4.42
N ALA A 121 -16.05 -5.87 -5.19
CA ALA A 121 -15.41 -5.78 -6.50
C ALA A 121 -13.89 -5.63 -6.37
N GLN A 122 -13.15 -6.41 -7.15
CA GLN A 122 -11.70 -6.35 -7.15
C GLN A 122 -11.20 -5.30 -8.16
N LEU A 123 -10.28 -4.44 -7.73
CA LEU A 123 -9.60 -3.49 -8.61
C LEU A 123 -8.41 -4.15 -9.32
N SER A 124 -8.31 -3.98 -10.64
CA SER A 124 -7.08 -4.36 -11.34
C SER A 124 -5.87 -3.50 -10.88
N PRO A 125 -4.63 -4.02 -10.94
CA PRO A 125 -3.45 -3.29 -10.46
C PRO A 125 -3.26 -1.91 -11.11
N SER A 126 -3.60 -1.79 -12.40
CA SER A 126 -3.53 -0.51 -13.12
C SER A 126 -4.59 0.48 -12.65
N VAL A 127 -5.83 0.02 -12.43
CA VAL A 127 -6.90 0.87 -11.89
C VAL A 127 -6.57 1.32 -10.47
N ALA A 128 -6.02 0.46 -9.63
CA ALA A 128 -5.57 0.82 -8.29
C ALA A 128 -4.47 1.91 -8.30
N ARG A 129 -3.56 1.88 -9.27
CA ARG A 129 -2.56 2.95 -9.46
C ARG A 129 -3.21 4.26 -9.90
N LEU A 130 -4.17 4.20 -10.81
CA LEU A 130 -4.88 5.39 -11.28
C LEU A 130 -5.73 6.01 -10.17
N ALA A 131 -6.43 5.22 -9.37
CA ALA A 131 -7.21 5.70 -8.22
C ALA A 131 -6.34 6.48 -7.23
N LYS A 132 -5.17 5.93 -6.87
CA LYS A 132 -4.17 6.63 -6.03
C LYS A 132 -3.69 7.94 -6.64
N LYS A 133 -3.50 7.99 -7.96
CA LYS A 133 -3.09 9.23 -8.65
C LYS A 133 -4.18 10.30 -8.53
N VAL A 134 -5.44 9.93 -8.66
CA VAL A 134 -6.57 10.87 -8.50
C VAL A 134 -6.68 11.35 -7.05
N GLU A 135 -6.52 10.48 -6.06
CA GLU A 135 -6.51 10.87 -4.64
C GLU A 135 -5.40 11.87 -4.31
N GLN A 136 -4.21 11.70 -4.91
CA GLN A 136 -3.07 12.61 -4.73
C GLN A 136 -3.21 13.92 -5.49
N GLN A 137 -4.13 13.98 -6.45
CA GLN A 137 -4.38 15.13 -7.29
C GLN A 137 -5.80 15.62 -6.97
N PRO A 138 -6.04 16.11 -5.73
CA PRO A 138 -7.31 16.74 -5.42
C PRO A 138 -7.47 17.88 -6.43
N ALA A 139 -8.62 17.89 -7.11
CA ALA A 139 -8.95 18.92 -8.08
C ALA A 139 -8.60 20.27 -7.45
N ALA A 140 -7.72 21.03 -8.12
CA ALA A 140 -7.42 22.40 -7.74
C ALA A 140 -8.76 23.12 -7.59
N ALA A 141 -9.11 23.40 -6.35
CA ALA A 141 -10.31 24.12 -5.96
C ALA A 141 -10.16 25.61 -6.29
#